data_AF-A0A2C1LFS9-F1
#
_entry.id   AF-A0A2C1LFS9-F1
#
_cell.length_a   1.000
_cell.length_b   1.000
_cell.length_c   1.000
_cell.angle_alpha   90.00
_cell.angle_beta   90.00
_cell.angle_gamma   90.00
#
_symmetry.space_group_name_H-M   'P 1'
#
loop_
_entity.id
_entity.type
_entity.pdbx_description
1 polymer ?
#
loop_
_entity_poly.entity_id
_entity_poly.type
_entity_poly.pdbx_seq_one_letter_code
_entity_poly.pdbx_strand_id
1 'polypeptide(L)'
;MIQGEDIALSAKLMENIYPSYVEMKQIEHKLKGLNSYARNLLKDSEMRVHNFCDGRVIAEFVRDNEYETDYVGLNEYLYYKGLLVITNKLDDFILPMDTIHLESYKLPKTYFIRPNLNKLGKVKKEDFEGFGTLDFELDYFCTHKEIYDSLEKSYERTKSLILECPVLREKRKVLFKYGSLSLIKNKQLYNVQQLFNDGQIDLLINYSRPSSEKLEELMLNGSIQQKEIKQFKKLVDVKLKFVLTTPDSKERMRKAFDWKLQRMSANL
;
A
#
# COMPACT_ATOMS: atom_id res chain seq x y z
N MET A 1 18.10 -28.97 17.68
CA MET A 1 18.27 -28.07 18.85
C MET A 1 18.42 -26.62 18.38
N ILE A 2 17.39 -26.03 17.75
CA ILE A 2 17.35 -24.61 17.34
C ILE A 2 15.90 -24.09 17.49
N GLN A 3 15.31 -24.22 18.68
CA GLN A 3 13.89 -23.83 18.90
C GLN A 3 13.71 -22.72 19.95
N GLY A 4 14.71 -22.44 20.79
CA GLY A 4 14.65 -21.39 21.82
C GLY A 4 15.19 -20.03 21.36
N GLU A 5 16.35 -20.03 20.70
CA GLU A 5 17.08 -18.80 20.33
C GLU A 5 16.36 -17.98 19.24
N ASP A 6 15.76 -18.63 18.25
CA ASP A 6 15.05 -17.94 17.16
C ASP A 6 13.71 -17.33 17.60
N ILE A 7 13.05 -17.90 18.61
CA ILE A 7 11.86 -17.30 19.25
C ILE A 7 12.26 -16.03 19.96
N ALA A 8 13.33 -16.13 20.76
CA ALA A 8 13.90 -15.00 21.46
C ALA A 8 14.32 -13.91 20.46
N LEU A 9 14.87 -14.27 19.30
CA LEU A 9 15.26 -13.32 18.26
C LEU A 9 14.07 -12.56 17.69
N SER A 10 13.00 -13.24 17.27
CA SER A 10 11.78 -12.57 16.74
C SER A 10 11.15 -11.63 17.76
N ALA A 11 11.00 -12.10 19.00
CA ALA A 11 10.46 -11.30 20.09
C ALA A 11 11.35 -10.10 20.40
N LYS A 12 12.68 -10.31 20.48
CA LYS A 12 13.67 -9.27 20.77
C LYS A 12 13.77 -8.23 19.66
N LEU A 13 13.70 -8.62 18.39
CA LEU A 13 13.65 -7.68 17.27
C LEU A 13 12.44 -6.75 17.39
N MET A 14 11.28 -7.29 17.73
CA MET A 14 10.07 -6.49 17.93
C MET A 14 10.14 -5.62 19.19
N GLU A 15 10.72 -6.12 20.28
CA GLU A 15 10.93 -5.35 21.51
C GLU A 15 11.93 -4.21 21.31
N ASN A 16 12.98 -4.42 20.53
CA ASN A 16 13.98 -3.42 20.21
C ASN A 16 13.41 -2.28 19.35
N ILE A 17 12.55 -2.60 18.38
CA ILE A 17 11.91 -1.58 17.52
C ILE A 17 10.68 -0.93 18.17
N TYR A 18 10.19 -1.48 19.30
CA TYR A 18 8.96 -1.00 19.92
C TYR A 18 8.98 0.49 20.29
N PRO A 19 10.05 1.06 20.88
CA PRO A 19 10.11 2.50 21.14
C PRO A 19 9.93 3.35 19.87
N SER A 20 10.65 2.99 18.79
CA SER A 20 10.52 3.63 17.48
C SER A 20 9.12 3.46 16.88
N TYR A 21 8.48 2.30 17.07
CA TYR A 21 7.10 2.07 16.67
C TYR A 21 6.12 2.99 17.43
N VAL A 22 6.30 3.17 18.74
CA VAL A 22 5.45 4.06 19.55
C VAL A 22 5.56 5.49 19.03
N GLU A 23 6.77 6.00 18.87
CA GLU A 23 7.03 7.34 18.33
C GLU A 23 6.44 7.51 16.94
N MET A 24 6.66 6.54 16.04
CA MET A 24 6.07 6.52 14.70
C MET A 24 4.54 6.64 14.75
N LYS A 25 3.87 5.88 15.63
CA LYS A 25 2.41 5.92 15.77
C LYS A 25 1.89 7.22 16.39
N GLN A 26 2.65 7.82 17.32
CA GLN A 26 2.30 9.13 17.87
C GLN A 26 2.40 10.22 16.80
N ILE A 27 3.48 10.24 16.03
CA ILE A 27 3.65 11.17 14.91
C ILE A 27 2.55 10.92 13.85
N GLU A 28 2.28 9.67 13.47
CA GLU A 28 1.20 9.31 12.53
C GLU A 28 -0.14 9.90 12.97
N HIS A 29 -0.46 9.78 14.26
CA HIS A 29 -1.70 10.31 14.83
C HIS A 29 -1.75 11.83 14.73
N LYS A 30 -0.68 12.52 15.14
CA LYS A 30 -0.60 13.99 15.07
C LYS A 30 -0.66 14.51 13.64
N LEU A 31 0.05 13.89 12.70
CA LEU A 31 0.00 14.26 11.28
C LEU A 31 -1.40 14.07 10.68
N LYS A 32 -2.13 13.00 11.06
CA LYS A 32 -3.53 12.79 10.65
C LYS A 32 -4.49 13.82 11.26
N GLY A 33 -4.30 14.13 12.54
CA GLY A 33 -5.03 15.17 13.25
C GLY A 33 -4.85 16.53 12.58
N LEU A 34 -3.59 16.91 12.32
CA LEU A 34 -3.23 18.13 11.61
C LEU A 34 -3.80 18.21 10.19
N ASN A 35 -3.76 17.11 9.44
CA ASN A 35 -4.39 17.04 8.12
C ASN A 35 -5.91 17.30 8.19
N SER A 36 -6.58 16.72 9.18
CA SER A 36 -8.03 16.92 9.39
C SER A 36 -8.35 18.33 9.87
N TYR A 37 -7.53 18.89 10.75
CA TYR A 37 -7.64 20.27 11.24
C TYR A 37 -7.47 21.27 10.09
N ALA A 38 -6.37 21.16 9.33
CA ALA A 38 -6.10 22.00 8.17
C ALA A 38 -7.21 21.89 7.12
N ARG A 39 -7.71 20.68 6.84
CA ARG A 39 -8.86 20.48 5.96
C ARG A 39 -10.08 21.28 6.42
N ASN A 40 -10.40 21.20 7.72
CA ASN A 40 -11.58 21.86 8.26
C ASN A 40 -11.48 23.38 8.24
N LEU A 41 -10.29 23.94 8.42
CA LEU A 41 -10.05 25.39 8.29
C LEU A 41 -10.12 25.88 6.84
N LEU A 42 -9.69 25.05 5.88
CA LEU A 42 -9.57 25.43 4.47
C LEU A 42 -10.75 24.97 3.61
N LYS A 43 -11.74 24.25 4.16
CA LYS A 43 -12.87 23.69 3.40
C LYS A 43 -13.71 24.74 2.69
N ASP A 44 -13.81 25.94 3.27
CA ASP A 44 -14.60 27.07 2.75
C ASP A 44 -13.73 28.06 1.97
N SER A 45 -12.45 27.76 1.78
CA SER A 45 -11.55 28.57 0.96
C SER A 45 -11.92 28.48 -0.52
N GLU A 46 -11.89 29.60 -1.22
CA GLU A 46 -12.01 29.65 -2.68
C GLU A 46 -10.75 29.10 -3.39
N MET A 47 -9.62 29.06 -2.70
CA MET A 47 -8.37 28.55 -3.24
C MET A 47 -8.28 27.03 -3.08
N ARG A 48 -7.87 26.36 -4.17
CA ARG A 48 -7.65 24.91 -4.17
C ARG A 48 -6.30 24.51 -3.56
N VAL A 49 -5.31 25.41 -3.62
CA VAL A 49 -3.92 25.19 -3.21
C VAL A 49 -3.50 26.33 -2.28
N HIS A 50 -2.92 25.95 -1.15
CA HIS A 50 -2.42 26.85 -0.13
C HIS A 50 -0.97 26.51 0.19
N ASN A 51 -0.12 27.53 0.17
CA ASN A 51 1.28 27.40 0.55
C ASN A 51 1.46 27.96 1.97
N PHE A 52 2.12 27.20 2.83
CA PHE A 52 2.41 27.55 4.21
C PHE A 52 3.90 27.40 4.49
N CYS A 53 4.36 27.99 5.60
CA CYS A 53 5.74 27.85 6.07
C CYS A 53 6.78 28.22 5.00
N ASP A 54 6.60 29.36 4.33
CA ASP A 54 7.41 29.83 3.20
C ASP A 54 7.48 28.84 2.02
N GLY A 55 6.38 28.12 1.79
CA GLY A 55 6.26 27.14 0.71
C GLY A 55 6.77 25.75 1.05
N ARG A 56 7.26 25.50 2.28
CA ARG A 56 7.69 24.16 2.72
C ARG A 56 6.53 23.17 2.86
N VAL A 57 5.31 23.67 3.01
CA VAL A 57 4.09 22.86 3.04
C VAL A 57 3.09 23.35 2.01
N ILE A 58 2.54 22.39 1.26
CA ILE A 58 1.45 22.60 0.32
C ILE A 58 0.24 21.84 0.84
N ALA A 59 -0.82 22.58 1.15
CA ALA A 59 -2.13 22.03 1.43
C ALA A 59 -3.02 22.17 0.19
N GLU A 60 -3.58 21.07 -0.28
CA GLU A 60 -4.39 21.10 -1.51
C GLU A 60 -5.59 20.14 -1.46
N PHE A 61 -6.68 20.57 -2.09
CA PHE A 61 -7.79 19.68 -2.42
C PHE A 61 -7.54 19.06 -3.79
N VAL A 62 -7.22 17.77 -3.83
CA VAL A 62 -7.06 17.01 -5.08
C VAL A 62 -8.35 16.28 -5.43
N ARG A 63 -8.64 16.19 -6.73
CA ARG A 63 -9.73 15.35 -7.22
C ARG A 63 -9.35 13.88 -6.99
N ASP A 64 -10.25 13.14 -6.36
CA ASP A 64 -10.18 11.71 -6.11
C ASP A 64 -11.34 11.06 -6.85
N ASN A 65 -11.05 10.61 -8.06
CA ASN A 65 -12.06 10.07 -8.98
C ASN A 65 -12.31 8.59 -8.64
N GLU A 66 -13.56 8.25 -8.38
CA GLU A 66 -14.00 6.88 -8.16
C GLU A 66 -14.51 6.29 -9.47
N TYR A 67 -13.98 5.13 -9.85
CA TYR A 67 -14.31 4.46 -11.11
C TYR A 67 -14.90 3.09 -10.85
N GLU A 68 -15.97 2.78 -11.55
CA GLU A 68 -16.41 1.41 -11.79
C GLU A 68 -15.65 0.91 -13.02
N THR A 69 -15.01 -0.26 -12.90
CA THR A 69 -14.20 -0.84 -13.98
C THR A 69 -14.91 -2.08 -14.53
N ASP A 70 -15.17 -2.10 -15.84
CA ASP A 70 -15.53 -3.30 -16.56
C ASP A 70 -14.29 -4.18 -16.72
N TYR A 71 -14.06 -5.01 -15.71
CA TYR A 71 -12.92 -5.91 -15.69
C TYR A 71 -13.02 -7.03 -16.72
N VAL A 72 -14.24 -7.46 -17.09
CA VAL A 72 -14.42 -8.53 -18.07
C VAL A 72 -13.98 -8.02 -19.44
N GLY A 73 -14.52 -6.88 -19.88
CA GLY A 73 -14.12 -6.24 -21.14
C GLY A 73 -12.64 -5.87 -21.17
N LEU A 74 -12.08 -5.39 -20.04
CA LEU A 74 -10.64 -5.14 -19.93
C LEU A 74 -9.81 -6.42 -20.08
N ASN A 75 -10.25 -7.52 -19.49
CA ASN A 75 -9.56 -8.81 -19.60
C ASN A 75 -9.64 -9.38 -21.02
N GLU A 76 -10.78 -9.27 -21.70
CA GLU A 76 -10.92 -9.63 -23.12
C GLU A 76 -9.94 -8.81 -23.98
N TYR A 77 -9.87 -7.50 -23.77
CA TYR A 77 -8.91 -6.64 -24.47
C TYR A 77 -7.46 -7.09 -24.23
N LEU A 78 -7.09 -7.37 -22.97
CA LEU A 78 -5.75 -7.84 -22.63
C LEU A 78 -5.46 -9.22 -23.22
N TYR A 79 -6.47 -10.09 -23.33
CA TYR A 79 -6.35 -11.39 -24.00
C TYR A 79 -6.03 -11.21 -25.48
N TYR A 80 -6.80 -10.38 -26.21
CA TYR A 80 -6.56 -10.13 -27.64
C TYR A 80 -5.22 -9.46 -27.93
N LYS A 81 -4.68 -8.70 -26.95
CA LYS A 81 -3.33 -8.10 -27.04
C LYS A 81 -2.21 -9.07 -26.63
N GLY A 82 -2.52 -10.28 -26.15
CA GLY A 82 -1.54 -11.24 -25.65
C GLY A 82 -0.93 -10.85 -24.29
N LEU A 83 -1.59 -9.98 -23.53
CA LEU A 83 -1.07 -9.39 -22.28
C LEU A 83 -1.76 -9.96 -21.02
N LEU A 84 -2.89 -10.67 -21.16
CA LEU A 84 -3.70 -11.15 -20.03
C LEU A 84 -2.86 -11.85 -18.96
N VAL A 85 -1.99 -12.78 -19.36
CA VAL A 85 -1.22 -13.62 -18.43
C VAL A 85 -0.21 -12.81 -17.63
N ILE A 86 0.41 -11.79 -18.24
CA ILE A 86 1.46 -11.00 -17.58
C ILE A 86 0.88 -9.88 -16.69
N THR A 87 -0.35 -9.45 -16.96
CA THR A 87 -1.00 -8.38 -16.19
C THR A 87 -1.85 -8.89 -15.04
N ASN A 88 -2.45 -10.07 -15.19
CA ASN A 88 -3.53 -10.49 -14.31
C ASN A 88 -3.07 -11.33 -13.13
N LYS A 89 -3.82 -11.20 -12.04
CA LYS A 89 -3.73 -12.03 -10.84
C LYS A 89 -5.09 -12.64 -10.59
N LEU A 90 -5.08 -13.89 -10.12
CA LEU A 90 -6.27 -14.60 -9.69
C LEU A 90 -6.12 -14.96 -8.21
N ASP A 91 -7.10 -14.58 -7.40
CA ASP A 91 -7.16 -14.88 -5.97
C ASP A 91 -8.48 -15.56 -5.57
N ASP A 92 -8.51 -16.14 -4.37
CA ASP A 92 -9.65 -16.88 -3.85
C ASP A 92 -10.89 -16.03 -3.52
N PHE A 93 -10.77 -14.72 -3.37
CA PHE A 93 -11.91 -13.84 -3.03
C PHE A 93 -12.79 -13.50 -4.22
N ILE A 94 -12.25 -13.60 -5.44
CA ILE A 94 -12.93 -13.24 -6.69
C ILE A 94 -13.45 -14.47 -7.45
N LEU A 95 -13.12 -15.67 -6.96
CA LEU A 95 -13.57 -16.94 -7.53
C LEU A 95 -14.98 -17.31 -7.04
N PRO A 96 -15.77 -18.02 -7.87
CA PRO A 96 -17.03 -18.62 -7.43
C PRO A 96 -16.80 -19.74 -6.39
N MET A 97 -17.82 -20.12 -5.62
CA MET A 97 -17.66 -21.07 -4.50
C MET A 97 -17.21 -22.50 -4.92
N ASP A 98 -17.48 -22.92 -6.16
CA ASP A 98 -17.17 -24.28 -6.65
C ASP A 98 -15.91 -24.34 -7.52
N THR A 99 -14.74 -24.09 -6.92
CA THR A 99 -13.44 -24.11 -7.64
C THR A 99 -12.48 -25.21 -7.18
N ILE A 100 -13.01 -26.38 -6.81
CA ILE A 100 -12.21 -27.54 -6.37
C ILE A 100 -11.20 -27.96 -7.45
N HIS A 101 -11.55 -27.83 -8.72
CA HIS A 101 -10.69 -28.13 -9.87
C HIS A 101 -9.44 -27.23 -9.98
N LEU A 102 -9.36 -26.13 -9.22
CA LEU A 102 -8.23 -25.20 -9.26
C LEU A 102 -7.09 -25.54 -8.27
N GLU A 103 -7.20 -26.63 -7.50
CA GLU A 103 -6.23 -26.97 -6.44
C GLU A 103 -4.80 -27.12 -6.97
N SER A 104 -4.63 -27.71 -8.16
CA SER A 104 -3.33 -27.92 -8.83
C SER A 104 -2.66 -26.63 -9.28
N TYR A 105 -3.40 -25.52 -9.38
CA TYR A 105 -2.90 -24.23 -9.84
C TYR A 105 -2.50 -23.30 -8.69
N LYS A 106 -2.66 -23.73 -7.43
CA LYS A 106 -2.36 -22.87 -6.28
C LYS A 106 -0.87 -22.58 -6.18
N LEU A 107 -0.54 -21.29 -6.11
CA LEU A 107 0.81 -20.85 -5.80
C LEU A 107 1.14 -21.10 -4.31
N PRO A 108 2.44 -21.20 -3.95
CA PRO A 108 2.85 -21.31 -2.56
C PRO A 108 2.22 -20.23 -1.69
N LYS A 109 1.72 -20.64 -0.53
CA LYS A 109 1.09 -19.72 0.43
C LYS A 109 2.10 -18.68 0.89
N THR A 110 1.75 -17.41 0.76
CA THR A 110 2.53 -16.30 1.31
C THR A 110 1.90 -15.81 2.62
N TYR A 111 2.69 -15.11 3.43
CA TYR A 111 2.29 -14.66 4.75
C TYR A 111 2.77 -13.23 5.02
N PHE A 112 2.09 -12.55 5.93
CA PHE A 112 2.54 -11.27 6.48
C PHE A 112 2.48 -11.29 8.00
N ILE A 113 3.25 -10.40 8.62
CA ILE A 113 3.29 -10.26 10.07
C ILE A 113 2.29 -9.21 10.51
N ARG A 114 1.47 -9.58 11.50
CA ARG A 114 0.56 -8.69 12.19
C ARG A 114 0.93 -8.61 13.67
N PRO A 115 1.40 -7.45 14.19
CA PRO A 115 1.51 -7.24 15.62
C PRO A 115 0.12 -7.08 16.25
N ASN A 116 -0.08 -7.72 17.40
CA ASN A 116 -1.27 -7.61 18.24
C ASN A 116 -0.81 -7.16 19.62
N LEU A 117 -1.03 -5.88 19.93
CA LEU A 117 -0.49 -5.22 21.11
C LEU A 117 -1.38 -5.43 22.33
N ASN A 118 -0.76 -5.73 23.48
CA ASN A 118 -1.45 -5.84 24.77
C ASN A 118 -1.69 -4.45 25.39
N LYS A 119 -2.22 -4.36 26.62
CA LYS A 119 -2.47 -3.07 27.30
C LYS A 119 -1.20 -2.22 27.44
N LEU A 120 -0.03 -2.83 27.66
CA LEU A 120 1.27 -2.14 27.75
C LEU A 120 1.77 -1.69 26.38
N GLY A 121 1.39 -2.43 25.33
CA GLY A 121 1.77 -2.18 23.94
C GLY A 121 0.93 -1.13 23.23
N LYS A 122 -0.24 -0.77 23.77
CA LYS A 122 -1.16 0.15 23.11
C LYS A 122 -0.62 1.59 23.19
N VAL A 123 -0.38 2.18 22.03
CA VAL A 123 -0.06 3.60 21.90
C VAL A 123 -1.31 4.40 22.23
N LYS A 124 -1.22 5.31 23.21
CA LYS A 124 -2.31 6.22 23.53
C LYS A 124 -2.53 7.16 22.35
N LYS A 125 -3.78 7.32 21.96
CA LYS A 125 -4.19 8.35 21.01
C LYS A 125 -4.43 9.61 21.81
N GLU A 126 -3.67 10.65 21.50
CA GLU A 126 -3.93 11.99 22.01
C GLU A 126 -4.73 12.72 20.93
N ASP A 127 -5.91 13.20 21.29
CA ASP A 127 -6.70 14.01 20.36
C ASP A 127 -5.89 15.24 19.96
N PHE A 128 -5.86 15.50 18.65
CA PHE A 128 -5.22 16.70 18.14
C PHE A 128 -6.19 17.85 18.30
N GLU A 129 -5.99 18.61 19.37
CA GLU A 129 -6.62 19.91 19.56
C GLU A 129 -5.62 20.94 19.00
N GLY A 130 -5.98 21.67 17.94
CA GLY A 130 -5.10 22.72 17.43
C GLY A 130 -4.90 23.78 18.53
N PHE A 131 -3.66 24.06 18.90
CA PHE A 131 -3.34 24.97 20.01
C PHE A 131 -2.88 26.36 19.52
N GLY A 132 -2.66 26.52 18.20
CA GLY A 132 -2.20 27.78 17.61
C GLY A 132 -2.73 28.09 16.20
N THR A 133 -2.04 29.01 15.52
CA THR A 133 -2.30 29.33 14.11
C THR A 133 -1.96 28.14 13.23
N LEU A 134 -2.61 28.03 12.07
CA LEU A 134 -2.35 26.93 11.14
C LEU A 134 -0.87 26.86 10.71
N ASP A 135 -0.21 28.01 10.48
CA ASP A 135 1.23 28.05 10.16
C ASP A 135 2.10 27.46 11.27
N PHE A 136 1.80 27.74 12.53
CA PHE A 136 2.54 27.19 13.66
C PHE A 136 2.38 25.66 13.74
N GLU A 137 1.15 25.17 13.55
CA GLU A 137 0.86 23.74 13.55
C GLU A 137 1.50 23.02 12.34
N LEU A 138 1.60 23.67 11.19
CA LEU A 138 2.23 23.11 9.99
C LEU A 138 3.77 23.08 10.05
N ASP A 139 4.40 23.85 10.95
CA ASP A 139 5.84 23.68 11.21
C ASP A 139 6.13 22.30 11.84
N TYR A 140 5.21 21.79 12.69
CA TYR A 140 5.29 20.41 13.19
C TYR A 140 5.30 19.39 12.04
N PHE A 141 4.46 19.59 11.01
CA PHE A 141 4.43 18.75 9.82
C PHE A 141 5.78 18.72 9.12
N CYS A 142 6.40 19.89 8.91
CA CYS A 142 7.71 20.01 8.27
C CYS A 142 8.76 19.16 8.97
N THR A 143 8.85 19.28 10.30
CA THR A 143 9.90 18.64 11.08
C THR A 143 9.67 17.14 11.27
N HIS A 144 8.42 16.70 11.42
CA HIS A 144 8.14 15.31 11.82
C HIS A 144 7.78 14.38 10.67
N LYS A 145 7.49 14.90 9.47
CA LYS A 145 7.16 14.03 8.32
C LYS A 145 8.33 13.13 7.91
N GLU A 146 9.54 13.67 7.88
CA GLU A 146 10.73 12.88 7.49
C GLU A 146 11.14 11.88 8.57
N ILE A 147 10.97 12.26 9.84
CA ILE A 147 11.16 11.36 10.99
C ILE A 147 10.18 10.18 10.88
N TYR A 148 8.90 10.46 10.65
CA TYR A 148 7.89 9.43 10.42
C TYR A 148 8.28 8.49 9.29
N ASP A 149 8.66 9.01 8.12
CA ASP A 149 9.03 8.19 6.96
C ASP A 149 10.26 7.31 7.22
N SER A 150 11.22 7.81 8.00
CA SER A 150 12.39 7.05 8.42
C SER A 150 12.03 5.92 9.39
N LEU A 151 11.20 6.21 10.40
CA LEU A 151 10.73 5.22 11.36
C LEU A 151 9.87 4.14 10.70
N GLU A 152 8.98 4.50 9.77
CA GLU A 152 8.14 3.57 9.00
C GLU A 152 9.00 2.62 8.16
N LYS A 153 10.03 3.14 7.47
CA LYS A 153 10.98 2.30 6.72
C LYS A 153 11.75 1.35 7.64
N SER A 154 12.21 1.82 8.78
CA SER A 154 12.91 0.99 9.77
C SER A 154 12.00 -0.13 10.27
N TYR A 155 10.75 0.19 10.59
CA TYR A 155 9.75 -0.74 11.06
C TYR A 155 9.41 -1.83 10.03
N GLU A 156 9.19 -1.45 8.76
CA GLU A 156 8.91 -2.43 7.70
C GLU A 156 10.12 -3.32 7.40
N ARG A 157 11.36 -2.80 7.49
CA ARG A 157 12.57 -3.63 7.42
C ARG A 157 12.63 -4.66 8.54
N THR A 158 12.34 -4.27 9.77
CA THR A 158 12.28 -5.19 10.91
C THR A 158 11.22 -6.27 10.70
N LYS A 159 10.03 -5.92 10.19
CA LYS A 159 8.99 -6.91 9.83
C LYS A 159 9.48 -7.91 8.79
N SER A 160 10.18 -7.46 7.76
CA SER A 160 10.75 -8.36 6.75
C SER A 160 11.75 -9.35 7.36
N LEU A 161 12.63 -8.90 8.26
CA LEU A 161 13.57 -9.77 8.97
C LEU A 161 12.86 -10.80 9.84
N ILE A 162 11.84 -10.39 10.59
CA ILE A 162 11.07 -11.30 11.44
C ILE A 162 10.32 -12.36 10.60
N LEU A 163 9.90 -12.02 9.36
CA LEU A 163 9.19 -12.95 8.47
C LEU A 163 10.10 -14.10 8.00
N GLU A 164 11.41 -13.89 8.03
CA GLU A 164 12.41 -14.91 7.73
C GLU A 164 12.70 -15.85 8.91
N CYS A 165 12.28 -15.50 10.13
CA CYS A 165 12.50 -16.34 11.30
C CYS A 165 11.75 -17.69 11.20
N PRO A 166 12.45 -18.83 11.22
CA PRO A 166 11.85 -20.16 11.05
C PRO A 166 10.77 -20.47 12.09
N VAL A 167 10.99 -20.05 13.33
CA VAL A 167 10.06 -20.41 14.41
C VAL A 167 8.73 -19.67 14.32
N LEU A 168 8.70 -18.43 13.80
CA LEU A 168 7.42 -17.76 13.54
C LEU A 168 6.63 -18.49 12.43
N ARG A 169 7.33 -19.10 11.46
CA ARG A 169 6.69 -19.91 10.41
C ARG A 169 6.09 -21.20 10.97
N GLU A 170 6.76 -21.83 11.93
CA GLU A 170 6.30 -23.05 12.61
C GLU A 170 5.15 -22.74 13.59
N LYS A 171 5.39 -21.86 14.57
CA LYS A 171 4.45 -21.59 15.68
C LYS A 171 3.29 -20.68 15.28
N ARG A 172 3.37 -19.98 14.15
CA ARG A 172 2.41 -18.97 13.66
C ARG A 172 2.17 -17.77 14.58
N LYS A 173 2.65 -17.83 15.83
CA LYS A 173 2.51 -16.77 16.83
C LYS A 173 3.70 -16.78 17.78
N VAL A 174 4.23 -15.60 18.06
CA VAL A 174 5.30 -15.38 19.05
C VAL A 174 4.84 -14.31 20.03
N LEU A 175 5.03 -14.56 21.32
CA LEU A 175 4.75 -13.58 22.38
C LEU A 175 5.98 -12.69 22.60
N PHE A 176 5.74 -11.44 22.97
CA PHE A 176 6.76 -10.48 23.37
C PHE A 176 6.19 -9.53 24.43
N LYS A 177 7.04 -8.74 25.09
CA LYS A 177 6.67 -7.86 26.21
C LYS A 177 5.41 -7.01 25.96
N TYR A 178 5.27 -6.47 24.75
CA TYR A 178 4.20 -5.54 24.39
C TYR A 178 3.04 -6.21 23.64
N GLY A 179 3.03 -7.54 23.49
CA GLY A 179 1.92 -8.25 22.86
C GLY A 179 2.31 -9.57 22.20
N SER A 180 1.82 -9.77 20.97
CA SER A 180 2.15 -10.95 20.17
C SER A 180 2.29 -10.62 18.70
N LEU A 181 3.19 -11.30 18.01
CA LEU A 181 3.32 -11.28 16.57
C LEU A 181 2.59 -12.48 16.02
N SER A 182 1.68 -12.27 15.07
CA SER A 182 0.96 -13.33 14.38
C SER A 182 1.33 -13.36 12.92
N LEU A 183 1.59 -14.56 12.42
CA LEU A 183 1.82 -14.82 11.01
C LEU A 183 0.47 -15.08 10.34
N ILE A 184 0.01 -14.13 9.53
CA ILE A 184 -1.29 -14.18 8.87
C ILE A 184 -1.08 -14.63 7.42
N LYS A 185 -1.91 -15.58 6.98
CA LYS A 185 -1.90 -16.06 5.60
C LYS A 185 -2.41 -14.94 4.67
N ASN A 186 -1.68 -14.66 3.60
CA ASN A 186 -2.23 -13.85 2.50
C ASN A 186 -3.33 -14.62 1.77
N LYS A 187 -4.08 -13.90 0.94
CA LYS A 187 -5.02 -14.50 -0.02
C LYS A 187 -4.33 -15.56 -0.86
N GLN A 188 -5.03 -16.65 -1.18
CA GLN A 188 -4.48 -17.70 -2.03
C GLN A 188 -4.39 -17.17 -3.47
N LEU A 189 -3.19 -17.19 -4.04
CA LEU A 189 -2.98 -16.84 -5.44
C LEU A 189 -2.90 -18.12 -6.30
N TYR A 190 -3.26 -17.98 -7.58
CA TYR A 190 -3.24 -19.06 -8.55
C TYR A 190 -2.27 -18.75 -9.70
N ASN A 191 -1.72 -19.80 -10.30
CA ASN A 191 -0.79 -19.71 -11.42
C ASN A 191 -1.54 -19.42 -12.72
N VAL A 192 -1.65 -18.12 -13.04
CA VAL A 192 -2.35 -17.62 -14.24
C VAL A 192 -1.74 -18.18 -15.53
N GLN A 193 -0.42 -18.35 -15.61
CA GLN A 193 0.24 -18.90 -16.80
C GLN A 193 -0.17 -20.35 -17.04
N GLN A 194 -0.19 -21.17 -15.99
CA GLN A 194 -0.57 -22.57 -16.12
C GLN A 194 -2.06 -22.71 -16.44
N LEU A 195 -2.92 -21.91 -15.80
CA LEU A 195 -4.36 -21.86 -16.14
C LEU A 195 -4.58 -21.52 -17.62
N PHE A 196 -3.84 -20.53 -18.12
CA PHE A 196 -3.92 -20.14 -19.53
C PHE A 196 -3.48 -21.28 -20.46
N ASN A 197 -2.36 -21.93 -20.17
CA ASN A 197 -1.83 -23.03 -20.97
C ASN A 197 -2.77 -24.24 -21.00
N ASP A 198 -3.50 -24.47 -19.92
CA ASP A 198 -4.50 -25.55 -19.79
C ASP A 198 -5.88 -25.14 -20.33
N GLY A 199 -5.97 -24.03 -21.05
CA GLY A 199 -7.18 -23.60 -21.75
C GLY A 199 -8.26 -22.96 -20.86
N GLN A 200 -7.95 -22.60 -19.61
CA GLN A 200 -8.90 -21.98 -18.67
C GLN A 200 -9.11 -20.48 -18.93
N ILE A 201 -9.27 -20.09 -20.21
CA ILE A 201 -9.32 -18.69 -20.64
C ILE A 201 -10.56 -17.99 -20.09
N ASP A 202 -11.73 -18.62 -20.19
CA ASP A 202 -13.00 -18.05 -19.71
C ASP A 202 -12.96 -17.75 -18.21
N LEU A 203 -12.31 -18.62 -17.43
CA LEU A 203 -12.10 -18.41 -16.00
C LEU A 203 -11.26 -17.15 -15.76
N LEU A 204 -10.16 -16.99 -16.51
CA LEU A 204 -9.29 -15.83 -16.38
C LEU A 204 -9.99 -14.55 -16.81
N ILE A 205 -10.75 -14.56 -17.91
CA ILE A 205 -11.48 -13.39 -18.39
C ILE A 205 -12.50 -12.92 -17.36
N ASN A 206 -13.27 -13.84 -16.77
CA ASN A 206 -14.36 -13.49 -15.87
C ASN A 206 -13.91 -13.16 -14.45
N TYR A 207 -12.88 -13.84 -13.95
CA TYR A 207 -12.57 -13.83 -12.51
C TYR A 207 -11.18 -13.33 -12.16
N SER A 208 -10.29 -13.04 -13.11
CA SER A 208 -8.99 -12.45 -12.78
C SER A 208 -9.04 -10.92 -12.76
N ARG A 209 -8.09 -10.29 -12.06
CA ARG A 209 -7.95 -8.84 -12.00
C ARG A 209 -6.59 -8.41 -12.53
N PRO A 210 -6.52 -7.41 -13.43
CA PRO A 210 -5.26 -6.84 -13.85
C PRO A 210 -4.62 -6.05 -12.71
N SER A 211 -3.31 -6.18 -12.55
CA SER A 211 -2.51 -5.40 -11.60
C SER A 211 -2.32 -3.98 -12.12
N SER A 212 -2.77 -2.97 -11.37
CA SER A 212 -2.58 -1.56 -11.73
C SER A 212 -1.11 -1.22 -11.99
N GLU A 213 -0.18 -1.79 -11.21
CA GLU A 213 1.26 -1.60 -11.40
C GLU A 213 1.76 -2.15 -12.74
N LYS A 214 1.23 -3.30 -13.16
CA LYS A 214 1.60 -3.94 -14.45
C LYS A 214 0.99 -3.21 -15.63
N LEU A 215 -0.26 -2.76 -15.51
CA LEU A 215 -0.86 -1.90 -16.52
C LEU A 215 -0.07 -0.59 -16.65
N GLU A 216 0.38 -0.01 -15.54
CA GLU A 216 1.22 1.19 -15.58
C GLU A 216 2.57 0.93 -16.24
N GLU A 217 3.23 -0.18 -15.92
CA GLU A 217 4.46 -0.62 -16.60
C GLU A 217 4.26 -0.72 -18.13
N LEU A 218 3.18 -1.36 -18.58
CA LEU A 218 2.86 -1.49 -20.00
C LEU A 218 2.43 -0.16 -20.66
N MET A 219 1.88 0.78 -19.91
CA MET A 219 1.62 2.13 -20.41
C MET A 219 2.92 2.92 -20.59
N LEU A 220 3.85 2.79 -19.65
CA LEU A 220 5.12 3.51 -19.66
C LEU A 220 6.07 3.01 -20.76
N ASN A 221 6.04 1.71 -21.10
CA ASN A 221 6.82 1.18 -22.22
C ASN A 221 6.12 1.27 -23.59
N GLY A 222 4.91 1.85 -23.65
CA GLY A 222 4.16 2.04 -24.88
C GLY A 222 3.43 0.80 -25.42
N SER A 223 3.41 -0.33 -24.70
CA SER A 223 2.69 -1.55 -25.12
C SER A 223 1.17 -1.34 -25.16
N ILE A 224 0.65 -0.45 -24.31
CA ILE A 224 -0.76 -0.03 -24.29
C ILE A 224 -0.85 1.47 -24.04
N GLN A 225 -1.89 2.12 -24.57
CA GLN A 225 -2.14 3.54 -24.32
C GLN A 225 -3.12 3.71 -23.17
N GLN A 226 -2.95 4.79 -22.40
CA GLN A 226 -3.88 5.11 -21.31
C GLN A 226 -5.34 5.23 -21.78
N LYS A 227 -5.55 5.74 -23.00
CA LYS A 227 -6.89 5.84 -23.60
C LYS A 227 -7.54 4.47 -23.85
N GLU A 228 -6.74 3.45 -24.19
CA GLU A 228 -7.21 2.08 -24.40
C GLU A 228 -7.67 1.44 -23.08
N ILE A 229 -7.11 1.83 -21.94
CA ILE A 229 -7.56 1.35 -20.63
C ILE A 229 -8.73 2.17 -20.08
N LYS A 230 -8.74 3.47 -20.33
CA LYS A 230 -9.78 4.38 -19.84
C LYS A 230 -11.18 4.05 -20.36
N GLN A 231 -11.32 3.45 -21.54
CA GLN A 231 -12.63 3.06 -22.08
C GLN A 231 -13.37 2.02 -21.22
N PHE A 232 -12.64 1.22 -20.43
CA PHE A 232 -13.22 0.22 -19.51
C PHE A 232 -13.52 0.80 -18.12
N LYS A 233 -13.31 2.10 -17.92
CA LYS A 233 -13.54 2.77 -16.64
C LYS A 233 -14.65 3.80 -16.79
N LYS A 234 -15.72 3.58 -16.03
CA LYS A 234 -16.82 4.54 -15.90
C LYS A 234 -16.58 5.36 -14.64
N LEU A 235 -16.51 6.68 -14.80
CA LEU A 235 -16.45 7.60 -13.65
C LEU A 235 -17.81 7.56 -12.94
N VAL A 236 -17.80 7.18 -11.66
CA VAL A 236 -19.02 7.07 -10.84
C VAL A 236 -19.15 8.25 -9.89
N ASP A 237 -18.03 8.69 -9.32
CA ASP A 237 -18.02 9.80 -8.36
C ASP A 237 -16.71 10.59 -8.47
N VAL A 238 -16.75 11.86 -8.07
CA VAL A 238 -15.58 12.74 -7.97
C VAL A 238 -15.57 13.33 -6.57
N LYS A 239 -14.73 12.76 -5.71
CA LYS A 239 -14.53 13.25 -4.35
C LYS A 239 -13.39 14.26 -4.32
N LEU A 240 -13.41 15.15 -3.34
CA LEU A 240 -12.26 15.98 -3.00
C LEU A 240 -11.52 15.35 -1.84
N LYS A 241 -10.25 15.01 -2.09
CA LYS A 241 -9.32 14.55 -1.07
C LYS A 241 -8.41 15.70 -0.68
N PHE A 242 -8.33 15.97 0.61
CA PHE A 242 -7.38 16.95 1.13
C PHE A 242 -6.03 16.29 1.40
N VAL A 243 -4.95 16.95 1.00
CA VAL A 243 -3.59 16.43 1.14
C VAL A 243 -2.67 17.52 1.66
N LEU A 244 -1.85 17.18 2.65
CA LEU A 244 -0.69 17.96 3.08
C LEU A 244 0.56 17.29 2.50
N THR A 245 1.37 18.05 1.77
CA THR A 245 2.61 17.57 1.15
C THR A 245 3.73 18.57 1.33
N THR A 246 4.98 18.11 1.23
CA THR A 246 6.14 18.99 1.05
C THR A 246 6.50 19.09 -0.45
N PRO A 247 7.07 20.22 -0.91
CA PRO A 247 7.59 20.34 -2.28
C PRO A 247 8.57 19.22 -2.63
N ASP A 248 9.48 18.86 -1.71
CA ASP A 248 10.45 17.79 -1.91
C ASP A 248 9.79 16.43 -2.09
N SER A 249 8.66 16.17 -1.42
CA SER A 249 7.89 14.96 -1.64
C SER A 249 7.30 14.94 -3.05
N LYS A 250 6.75 16.06 -3.52
CA LYS A 250 6.24 16.20 -4.90
C LYS A 250 7.34 16.05 -5.94
N GLU A 251 8.50 16.64 -5.71
CA GLU A 251 9.64 16.54 -6.63
C GLU A 251 10.22 15.13 -6.64
N ARG A 252 10.32 14.45 -5.48
CA ARG A 252 10.72 13.04 -5.41
C ARG A 252 9.75 12.13 -6.17
N MET A 253 8.44 12.35 -6.04
CA MET A 253 7.43 11.61 -6.81
C MET A 253 7.60 11.84 -8.32
N ARG A 254 7.83 13.09 -8.75
CA ARG A 254 8.10 13.42 -10.15
C ARG A 254 9.37 12.74 -10.67
N LYS A 255 10.48 12.86 -9.95
CA LYS A 255 11.77 12.23 -10.31
C LYS A 255 11.67 10.70 -10.36
N ALA A 256 10.93 10.08 -9.44
CA ALA A 256 10.72 8.63 -9.45
C ALA A 256 9.92 8.20 -10.69
N PHE A 257 8.92 8.98 -11.08
CA PHE A 257 8.17 8.77 -12.32
C PHE A 257 9.05 8.94 -13.56
N ASP A 258 9.82 10.02 -13.63
CA ASP A 258 10.75 10.30 -14.73
C ASP A 258 11.82 9.20 -14.87
N TRP A 259 12.39 8.74 -13.76
CA TRP A 259 13.36 7.65 -13.74
C TRP A 259 12.75 6.32 -14.17
N LYS A 260 11.50 6.03 -13.76
CA LYS A 260 10.76 4.85 -14.22
C LYS A 260 10.56 4.91 -15.74
N LEU A 261 10.21 6.08 -16.27
CA LEU A 261 10.09 6.31 -17.73
C LEU A 261 11.43 6.06 -18.45
N GLN A 262 12.53 6.61 -17.94
CA GLN A 262 13.86 6.49 -18.55
C GLN A 262 14.41 5.06 -18.56
N ARG A 263 14.28 4.31 -17.44
CA ARG A 263 14.73 2.90 -17.38
C ARG A 263 13.96 1.98 -18.32
N MET A 264 12.70 2.30 -18.57
CA MET A 264 11.88 1.51 -19.48
C MET A 264 12.17 1.85 -20.95
N SER A 265 12.50 3.11 -21.25
CA SER A 265 12.99 3.48 -22.59
C SER A 265 14.39 2.95 -22.92
N ALA A 266 15.22 2.68 -21.91
CA ALA A 266 16.58 2.15 -22.08
C ALA A 266 16.65 0.61 -22.21
N ASN A 267 15.52 -0.08 -22.00
CA ASN A 267 15.39 -1.54 -22.16
C ASN A 267 14.65 -1.91 -23.46
N LEU A 268 14.50 -0.97 -24.39
CA LEU A 268 14.06 -1.16 -25.78
C LEU A 268 15.31 -1.21 -26.69
#